data_AF-A0A2T1BYX8-F1
#
_entry.id   AF-A0A2T1BYX8-F1
#
_cell.length_a   1.000
_cell.length_b   1.000
_cell.length_c   1.000
_cell.angle_alpha   90.00
_cell.angle_beta   90.00
_cell.angle_gamma   90.00
#
_symmetry.space_group_name_H-M   'P 1'
#
loop_
_entity.id
_entity.type
_entity.pdbx_description
1 polymer ?
#
loop_
_entity_poly.entity_id
_entity_poly.type
_entity_poly.pdbx_seq_one_letter_code
_entity_poly.pdbx_strand_id
1 'polypeptide(L)'
;MQLIPLYLLVFLVVCIIIPSLFAISLRIALYRTIVQRTKVIVRLVTGRAPGRIPEMLEELEFRYKDASINLETVNTSALIDQVYSRQKIGWMGWEQAEQFGRNLPNLLIAFGLLGTFLGITLNLYELNQTLNSSSASQITTLLPQIQKQLQGMGISFSASLTAIFFSALLTIFNWIFNLNLVKNQLLTSLEDYLDNIYQPTIPGHTPIDKAVDRLVNEFSDFLYRFGDTVREAVESSLGEKIQEIIDLNQQASTLATQVYTNFQSSSSTMARSSNEMQHSIVTFENAIASLNRTVNTFEQSFQRWQRSNIPDKLLEATTNVSINQQKYIEALRNVSISLAEAANFPKTIETIESELAVTNQILERLLETLTNDLFPDKYLPSQLPQIEDFLEINE
;
A
#
# COMPACT_ATOMS: atom_id res chain seq x y z
N MET A 1 83.67 -48.13 65.12
CA MET A 1 82.92 -47.41 64.08
C MET A 1 83.54 -47.74 62.73
N GLN A 2 83.11 -48.82 62.08
CA GLN A 2 83.55 -49.10 60.70
C GLN A 2 82.78 -48.19 59.77
N LEU A 3 83.53 -47.43 58.98
CA LEU A 3 83.01 -46.43 58.05
C LEU A 3 82.07 -47.10 57.05
N ILE A 4 80.92 -46.48 56.83
CA ILE A 4 80.02 -46.75 55.71
C ILE A 4 80.89 -46.79 54.43
N PRO A 5 80.76 -47.78 53.55
CA PRO A 5 81.50 -47.82 52.30
C PRO A 5 81.32 -46.52 51.53
N LEU A 6 82.40 -45.94 51.04
CA LEU A 6 82.40 -44.61 50.42
C LEU A 6 81.34 -44.49 49.31
N TYR A 7 81.13 -45.55 48.52
CA TYR A 7 80.15 -45.57 47.45
C TYR A 7 78.69 -45.43 47.95
N LEU A 8 78.34 -46.06 49.07
CA LEU A 8 77.01 -45.96 49.69
C LEU A 8 76.79 -44.59 50.34
N LEU A 9 77.84 -44.01 50.93
CA LEU A 9 77.79 -42.67 51.49
C LEU A 9 77.58 -41.62 50.38
N VAL A 10 78.33 -41.73 49.27
CA VAL A 10 78.16 -40.86 48.10
C VAL A 10 76.75 -41.01 47.53
N PHE A 11 76.24 -42.24 47.39
CA PHE A 11 74.87 -42.47 46.93
C PHE A 11 73.83 -41.80 47.83
N LEU A 12 73.94 -41.97 49.15
CA LEU A 12 73.00 -41.39 50.11
C LEU A 12 73.03 -39.86 50.09
N VAL A 13 74.22 -39.26 50.03
CA VAL A 13 74.36 -37.81 49.98
C VAL A 13 73.79 -37.25 48.66
N VAL A 14 74.16 -37.85 47.53
CA VAL A 14 73.81 -37.34 46.18
C VAL A 14 72.35 -37.61 45.82
N CYS A 15 71.81 -38.79 46.16
CA CYS A 15 70.46 -39.18 45.75
C CYS A 15 69.37 -38.87 46.79
N ILE A 16 69.73 -38.74 48.08
CA ILE A 16 68.75 -38.51 49.15
C ILE A 16 68.93 -37.13 49.77
N ILE A 17 70.08 -36.83 50.37
CA ILE A 17 70.26 -35.61 51.19
C ILE A 17 70.22 -34.35 50.34
N ILE A 18 71.03 -34.27 49.28
CA ILE A 18 71.12 -33.07 48.43
C ILE A 18 69.76 -32.74 47.78
N PRO A 19 69.06 -33.69 47.13
CA PRO A 19 67.73 -33.42 46.56
C PRO A 19 66.70 -33.02 47.61
N SER A 20 66.74 -33.61 48.81
CA SER A 20 65.81 -33.26 49.88
C SER A 20 66.01 -31.82 50.36
N LEU A 21 67.26 -31.43 50.65
CA LEU A 21 67.57 -30.06 51.10
C LEU A 21 67.25 -29.03 50.00
N PHE A 22 67.54 -29.37 48.75
CA PHE A 22 67.19 -28.55 47.60
C PHE A 22 65.67 -28.34 47.49
N ALA A 23 64.88 -29.42 47.62
CA ALA A 23 63.43 -29.33 47.57
C ALA A 23 62.83 -28.53 48.73
N ILE A 24 63.33 -28.69 49.95
CA ILE A 24 62.89 -27.88 51.11
C ILE A 24 63.15 -26.40 50.85
N SER A 25 64.36 -26.08 50.40
CA SER A 25 64.76 -24.70 50.11
C SER A 25 63.89 -24.08 48.99
N LEU A 26 63.67 -24.83 47.91
CA LEU A 26 62.83 -24.43 46.79
C LEU A 26 61.37 -24.21 47.22
N ARG A 27 60.82 -25.12 48.05
CA ARG A 27 59.45 -25.04 48.57
C ARG A 27 59.25 -23.79 49.42
N ILE A 28 60.18 -23.50 50.33
CA ILE A 28 60.14 -22.31 51.19
C ILE A 28 60.28 -21.04 50.35
N ALA A 29 61.20 -21.02 49.39
CA ALA A 29 61.41 -19.87 48.50
C ALA A 29 60.15 -19.55 47.66
N LEU A 30 59.53 -20.57 47.06
CA LEU A 30 58.27 -20.42 46.33
C LEU A 30 57.14 -19.92 47.23
N TYR A 31 56.94 -20.58 48.37
CA TYR A 31 55.89 -20.21 49.31
C TYR A 31 56.01 -18.73 49.71
N ARG A 32 57.22 -18.30 50.09
CA ARG A 32 57.47 -16.90 50.46
C ARG A 32 57.23 -15.95 49.30
N THR A 33 57.67 -16.29 48.09
CA THR A 33 57.51 -15.45 46.90
C THR A 33 56.04 -15.24 46.56
N ILE A 34 55.25 -16.32 46.54
CA ILE A 34 53.81 -16.25 46.23
C ILE A 34 53.10 -15.45 47.33
N VAL A 35 53.32 -15.75 48.61
CA VAL A 35 52.72 -14.98 49.73
C VAL A 35 53.07 -13.49 49.66
N GLN A 36 54.33 -13.15 49.34
CA GLN A 36 54.75 -11.76 49.20
C GLN A 36 54.02 -11.06 48.05
N ARG A 37 53.89 -11.72 46.89
CA ARG A 37 53.16 -11.17 45.73
C ARG A 37 51.67 -11.02 46.05
N THR A 38 51.04 -12.01 46.66
CA THR A 38 49.64 -11.92 47.12
C THR A 38 49.44 -10.73 48.06
N LYS A 39 50.34 -10.51 49.03
CA LYS A 39 50.27 -9.35 49.93
C LYS A 39 50.44 -8.01 49.23
N VAL A 40 51.17 -7.94 48.12
CA VAL A 40 51.26 -6.72 47.31
C VAL A 40 49.92 -6.47 46.62
N ILE A 41 49.36 -7.48 45.97
CA ILE A 41 48.09 -7.38 45.23
C ILE A 41 46.93 -7.04 46.18
N VAL A 42 46.81 -7.73 47.32
CA VAL A 42 45.79 -7.43 48.33
C VAL A 42 45.90 -5.98 48.85
N ARG A 43 47.11 -5.42 48.94
CA ARG A 43 47.28 -4.00 49.31
C ARG A 43 46.75 -3.05 48.22
N LEU A 44 46.96 -3.39 46.96
CA LEU A 44 46.40 -2.64 45.82
C LEU A 44 44.87 -2.68 45.82
N VAL A 45 44.28 -3.86 46.05
CA VAL A 45 42.82 -4.02 46.14
C VAL A 45 42.23 -3.24 47.31
N THR A 46 42.86 -3.30 48.48
CA THR A 46 42.38 -2.62 49.70
C THR A 46 42.66 -1.11 49.74
N GLY A 47 43.20 -0.53 48.66
CA GLY A 47 43.48 0.90 48.57
C GLY A 47 44.58 1.40 49.51
N ARG A 48 45.40 0.49 50.07
CA ARG A 48 46.52 0.86 50.96
C ARG A 48 47.75 1.12 50.11
N ALA A 49 48.24 2.38 50.14
CA ALA A 49 49.45 2.92 49.52
C ALA A 49 50.14 1.98 48.50
N PRO A 50 50.03 2.23 47.19
CA PRO A 50 50.57 1.35 46.18
C PRO A 50 52.09 1.27 46.37
N GLY A 51 52.55 0.06 46.72
CA GLY A 51 53.97 -0.26 46.55
C GLY A 51 54.31 -0.34 45.06
N ARG A 52 55.51 -0.83 44.75
CA ARG A 52 55.85 -1.16 43.36
C ARG A 52 54.90 -2.23 42.83
N ILE A 53 54.27 -1.95 41.69
CA ILE A 53 53.42 -2.90 40.97
C ILE A 53 54.29 -4.10 40.56
N PRO A 54 53.84 -5.35 40.80
CA PRO A 54 54.57 -6.53 40.33
C PRO A 54 54.58 -6.58 38.80
N GLU A 55 55.71 -6.95 38.18
CA GLU A 55 55.83 -7.15 36.72
C GLU A 55 54.76 -8.11 36.16
N MET A 56 54.40 -9.12 36.95
CA MET A 56 53.31 -10.05 36.64
C MET A 56 51.96 -9.35 36.45
N LEU A 57 51.72 -8.27 37.21
CA LEU A 57 50.49 -7.50 37.16
C LEU A 57 50.48 -6.58 35.93
N GLU A 58 51.61 -5.98 35.57
CA GLU A 58 51.74 -5.17 34.35
C GLU A 58 51.48 -6.01 33.08
N GLU A 59 52.07 -7.22 33.00
CA GLU A 59 51.78 -8.15 31.88
C GLU A 59 50.30 -8.53 31.85
N LEU A 60 49.71 -8.77 33.02
CA LEU A 60 48.31 -9.16 33.14
C LEU A 60 47.36 -8.02 32.75
N GLU A 61 47.63 -6.79 33.17
CA GLU A 61 46.88 -5.58 32.81
C GLU A 61 46.91 -5.32 31.30
N PHE A 62 48.08 -5.47 30.67
CA PHE A 62 48.23 -5.35 29.23
C PHE A 62 47.37 -6.37 28.48
N ARG A 63 47.47 -7.65 28.88
CA ARG A 63 46.71 -8.74 28.24
C ARG A 63 45.21 -8.65 28.51
N TYR A 64 44.82 -8.22 29.71
CA TYR A 64 43.42 -8.01 30.06
C TYR A 64 42.82 -6.88 29.22
N LYS A 65 43.55 -5.77 29.04
CA LYS A 65 43.12 -4.66 28.19
C LYS A 65 42.93 -5.09 26.74
N ASP A 66 43.89 -5.80 26.17
CA ASP A 66 43.79 -6.33 24.80
C ASP A 66 42.61 -7.29 24.64
N ALA A 67 42.42 -8.20 25.59
CA ALA A 67 41.29 -9.13 25.60
C ALA A 67 39.94 -8.40 25.76
N SER A 68 39.87 -7.37 26.61
CA SER A 68 38.66 -6.57 26.82
C SER A 68 38.26 -5.77 25.58
N ILE A 69 39.23 -5.37 24.75
CA ILE A 69 38.96 -4.72 23.46
C ILE A 69 38.40 -5.74 22.46
N ASN A 70 39.11 -6.86 22.28
CA ASN A 70 38.82 -7.82 21.21
C ASN A 70 37.68 -8.79 21.50
N LEU A 71 37.37 -9.04 22.77
CA LEU A 71 36.37 -10.03 23.20
C LEU A 71 35.15 -9.34 23.85
N GLU A 72 33.99 -9.98 23.71
CA GLU A 72 32.75 -9.57 24.37
C GLU A 72 32.75 -9.98 25.84
N THR A 73 33.36 -11.12 26.16
CA THR A 73 33.58 -11.60 27.53
C THR A 73 35.03 -12.02 27.71
N VAL A 74 35.69 -11.50 28.75
CA VAL A 74 37.07 -11.84 29.08
C VAL A 74 37.06 -12.98 30.09
N ASN A 75 37.77 -14.07 29.79
CA ASN A 75 37.99 -15.13 30.76
C ASN A 75 39.19 -14.77 31.66
N THR A 76 38.90 -14.02 32.73
CA THR A 76 39.89 -13.53 33.69
C THR A 76 40.74 -14.66 34.27
N SER A 77 40.10 -15.76 34.70
CA SER A 77 40.81 -16.91 35.30
C SER A 77 41.82 -17.55 34.33
N ALA A 78 41.45 -17.74 33.05
CA ALA A 78 42.35 -18.31 32.05
C ALA A 78 43.55 -17.39 31.73
N LEU A 79 43.33 -16.08 31.70
CA LEU A 79 44.42 -15.11 31.52
C LEU A 79 45.41 -15.17 32.69
N ILE A 80 44.90 -15.19 33.91
CA ILE A 80 45.72 -15.28 35.13
C ILE A 80 46.52 -16.59 35.13
N ASP A 81 45.88 -17.73 34.86
CA ASP A 81 46.55 -19.04 34.82
C ASP A 81 47.68 -19.07 33.78
N GLN A 82 47.45 -18.48 32.59
CA GLN A 82 48.49 -18.40 31.57
C GLN A 82 49.67 -17.53 32.00
N VAL A 83 49.44 -16.38 32.64
CA VAL A 83 50.53 -15.52 33.15
C VAL A 83 51.25 -16.21 34.30
N TYR A 84 50.53 -16.93 35.17
CA TYR A 84 51.10 -17.71 36.27
C TYR A 84 52.04 -18.83 35.76
N SER A 85 51.62 -19.59 34.75
CA SER A 85 52.43 -20.70 34.19
C SER A 85 53.76 -20.23 33.58
N ARG A 86 53.85 -18.95 33.17
CA ARG A 86 55.07 -18.34 32.60
C ARG A 86 56.06 -17.87 33.68
N GLN A 87 55.63 -17.75 34.93
CA GLN A 87 56.49 -17.29 36.01
C GLN A 87 57.58 -18.31 36.35
N LYS A 88 58.80 -17.80 36.56
CA LYS A 88 59.99 -18.61 36.88
C LYS A 88 60.58 -18.19 38.22
N ILE A 89 61.20 -19.14 38.92
CA ILE A 89 62.03 -18.88 40.10
C ILE A 89 63.47 -19.32 39.79
N GLY A 90 64.34 -18.35 39.54
CA GLY A 90 65.69 -18.62 39.03
C GLY A 90 65.63 -19.30 37.66
N TRP A 91 66.09 -20.55 37.58
CA TRP A 91 66.15 -21.34 36.34
C TRP A 91 64.94 -22.27 36.11
N MET A 92 64.05 -22.44 37.10
CA MET A 92 62.94 -23.40 37.06
C MET A 92 61.58 -22.70 37.06
N GLY A 93 60.59 -23.23 36.32
CA GLY A 93 59.22 -22.73 36.35
C GLY A 93 58.52 -23.03 37.69
N TRP A 94 57.57 -22.18 38.12
CA TRP A 94 56.87 -22.39 39.39
C TRP A 94 56.12 -23.73 39.44
N GLU A 95 55.44 -24.10 38.37
CA GLU A 95 54.71 -25.38 38.27
C GLU A 95 55.66 -26.59 38.31
N GLN A 96 56.80 -26.50 37.63
CA GLN A 96 57.81 -27.56 37.63
C GLN A 96 58.39 -27.77 39.03
N ALA A 97 58.66 -26.68 39.74
CA ALA A 97 59.20 -26.70 41.08
C ALA A 97 58.18 -27.24 42.10
N GLU A 98 56.89 -26.91 41.93
CA GLU A 98 55.81 -27.50 42.70
C GLU A 98 55.69 -29.01 42.46
N GLN A 99 55.69 -29.44 41.20
CA GLN A 99 55.56 -30.84 40.82
C GLN A 99 56.78 -31.66 41.27
N PHE A 100 57.99 -31.09 41.20
CA PHE A 100 59.21 -31.69 41.74
C PHE A 100 59.08 -31.95 43.24
N GLY A 101 58.70 -30.93 44.01
CA GLY A 101 58.51 -31.06 45.46
C GLY A 101 57.42 -32.07 45.84
N ARG A 102 56.36 -32.20 45.02
CA ARG A 102 55.28 -33.17 45.23
C ARG A 102 55.69 -34.61 44.95
N ASN A 103 56.51 -34.83 43.92
CA ASN A 103 56.90 -36.17 43.48
C ASN A 103 58.15 -36.70 44.21
N LEU A 104 59.00 -35.81 44.74
CA LEU A 104 60.26 -36.18 45.37
C LEU A 104 60.13 -37.15 46.56
N PRO A 105 59.14 -37.04 47.48
CA PRO A 105 58.98 -38.00 48.57
C PRO A 105 58.82 -39.45 48.08
N ASN A 106 58.05 -39.65 47.02
CA ASN A 106 57.84 -40.98 46.40
C ASN A 106 59.13 -41.47 45.73
N LEU A 107 59.86 -40.57 45.06
CA LEU A 107 61.14 -40.88 44.43
C LEU A 107 62.20 -41.27 45.47
N LEU A 108 62.23 -40.61 46.63
CA LEU A 108 63.14 -40.96 47.72
C LEU A 108 62.88 -42.37 48.25
N ILE A 109 61.61 -42.77 48.40
CA ILE A 109 61.28 -44.15 48.79
C ILE A 109 61.80 -45.14 47.74
N ALA A 110 61.62 -44.84 46.46
CA ALA A 110 62.15 -45.66 45.37
C ALA A 110 63.69 -45.73 45.39
N PHE A 111 64.38 -44.62 45.63
CA PHE A 111 65.85 -44.61 45.78
C PHE A 111 66.33 -45.34 47.03
N GLY A 112 65.58 -45.28 48.13
CA GLY A 112 65.86 -46.06 49.34
C GLY A 112 65.78 -47.55 49.08
N LEU A 113 64.71 -47.99 48.40
CA LEU A 113 64.53 -49.38 47.99
C LEU A 113 65.60 -49.83 46.99
N LEU A 114 65.92 -49.00 46.00
CA LEU A 114 67.02 -49.23 45.05
C LEU A 114 68.36 -49.39 45.77
N GLY A 115 68.64 -48.52 46.75
CA GLY A 115 69.85 -48.59 47.58
C GLY A 115 69.95 -49.91 48.35
N THR A 116 68.84 -50.39 48.93
CA THR A 116 68.79 -51.70 49.59
C THR A 116 69.04 -52.84 48.61
N PHE A 117 68.42 -52.83 47.43
CA PHE A 117 68.63 -53.88 46.43
C PHE A 117 70.06 -53.89 45.92
N LEU A 118 70.63 -52.75 45.53
CA LEU A 118 72.02 -52.65 45.11
C LEU A 118 72.97 -53.14 46.23
N GLY A 119 72.70 -52.75 47.46
CA GLY A 119 73.45 -53.17 48.63
C GLY A 119 73.42 -54.69 48.85
N ILE A 120 72.24 -55.31 48.81
CA ILE A 120 72.09 -56.78 48.94
C ILE A 120 72.77 -57.50 47.76
N THR A 121 72.55 -57.04 46.52
CA THR A 121 73.13 -57.66 45.32
C THR A 121 74.66 -57.63 45.33
N LEU A 122 75.28 -56.50 45.69
CA LEU A 122 76.74 -56.40 45.81
C LEU A 122 77.28 -57.32 46.91
N ASN A 123 76.61 -57.34 48.07
CA ASN A 123 76.99 -58.24 49.18
C ASN A 123 76.93 -59.71 48.76
N LEU A 124 75.89 -60.13 48.02
CA LEU A 124 75.76 -61.51 47.51
C LEU A 124 76.82 -61.84 46.45
N TYR A 125 77.16 -60.89 45.59
CA TYR A 125 78.20 -61.08 44.58
C TYR A 125 79.59 -61.28 45.20
N GLU A 126 79.95 -60.44 46.19
CA GLU A 126 81.19 -60.59 46.95
C GLU A 126 81.23 -61.92 47.74
N LEU A 127 80.09 -62.35 48.28
CA LEU A 127 79.97 -63.61 49.01
C LEU A 127 80.20 -64.79 48.07
N ASN A 128 79.58 -64.79 46.89
CA ASN A 128 79.76 -65.83 45.87
C ASN A 128 81.22 -65.92 45.39
N GLN A 129 81.89 -64.78 45.13
CA GLN A 129 83.31 -64.78 44.78
C GLN A 129 84.18 -65.38 45.88
N THR A 130 83.91 -65.02 47.13
CA THR A 130 84.67 -65.50 48.28
C THR A 130 84.49 -67.00 48.51
N LEU A 131 83.26 -67.51 48.36
CA LEU A 131 82.96 -68.94 48.42
C LEU A 131 83.68 -69.73 47.31
N ASN A 132 83.71 -69.22 46.09
CA ASN A 132 84.36 -69.89 44.95
C ASN A 132 85.90 -69.83 45.01
N SER A 133 86.47 -68.85 45.73
CA SER A 133 87.93 -68.67 45.86
C SER A 133 88.54 -69.42 47.05
N SER A 134 87.72 -69.83 48.02
CA SER A 134 88.19 -70.47 49.24
C SER A 134 88.28 -71.99 49.05
N SER A 135 89.50 -72.52 48.93
CA SER A 135 89.71 -73.97 49.01
C SER A 135 89.24 -74.48 50.38
N ALA A 136 88.57 -75.63 50.40
CA ALA A 136 87.71 -76.17 51.46
C ALA A 136 88.31 -76.35 52.89
N SER A 137 89.53 -75.88 53.18
CA SER A 137 90.23 -76.15 54.45
C SER A 137 90.27 -74.98 55.45
N GLN A 138 89.63 -73.82 55.18
CA GLN A 138 89.67 -72.65 56.08
C GLN A 138 88.28 -72.17 56.49
N ILE A 139 87.50 -73.02 57.14
CA ILE A 139 86.20 -72.64 57.73
C ILE A 139 86.35 -71.48 58.74
N THR A 140 87.52 -71.37 59.39
CA THR A 140 87.85 -70.29 60.32
C THR A 140 87.98 -68.91 59.65
N THR A 141 88.21 -68.82 58.34
CA THR A 141 88.25 -67.54 57.61
C THR A 141 86.89 -67.13 57.02
N LEU A 142 85.93 -68.07 56.92
CA LEU A 142 84.59 -67.81 56.38
C LEU A 142 83.67 -67.06 57.35
N LEU A 143 83.78 -67.33 58.66
CA LEU A 143 82.95 -66.69 59.68
C LEU A 143 83.12 -65.14 59.72
N PRO A 144 84.35 -64.58 59.78
CA PRO A 144 84.52 -63.12 59.75
C PRO A 144 84.10 -62.48 58.43
N GLN A 145 84.14 -63.22 57.32
CA GLN A 145 83.69 -62.73 56.01
C GLN A 145 82.15 -62.67 55.94
N ILE A 146 81.46 -63.69 56.43
CA ILE A 146 79.99 -63.68 56.55
C ILE A 146 79.54 -62.54 57.49
N GLN A 147 80.24 -62.33 58.61
CA GLN A 147 79.95 -61.21 59.51
C GLN A 147 80.10 -59.84 58.82
N LYS A 148 81.14 -59.69 57.98
CA LYS A 148 81.34 -58.48 57.16
C LYS A 148 80.21 -58.29 56.14
N GLN A 149 79.72 -59.36 55.49
CA GLN A 149 78.56 -59.31 54.59
C GLN A 149 77.26 -58.92 55.30
N LEU A 150 76.99 -59.50 56.47
CA LEU A 150 75.81 -59.18 57.27
C LEU A 150 75.81 -57.72 57.73
N GLN A 151 76.99 -57.18 58.04
CA GLN A 151 77.16 -55.76 58.33
C GLN A 151 76.89 -54.87 57.11
N GLY A 152 77.35 -55.28 55.91
CA GLY A 152 77.04 -54.62 54.64
C GLY A 152 75.53 -54.56 54.33
N MET A 153 74.78 -55.59 54.72
CA MET A 153 73.32 -55.60 54.61
C MET A 153 72.67 -54.58 55.55
N GLY A 154 73.16 -54.46 56.79
CA GLY A 154 72.67 -53.46 57.76
C GLY A 154 72.88 -52.02 57.30
N ILE A 155 74.00 -51.73 56.63
CA ILE A 155 74.27 -50.41 56.04
C ILE A 155 73.30 -50.10 54.88
N SER A 156 73.02 -51.11 54.05
CA SER A 156 72.07 -50.98 52.94
C SER A 156 70.65 -50.73 53.43
N PHE A 157 70.24 -51.40 54.52
CA PHE A 157 68.95 -51.15 55.18
C PHE A 157 68.87 -49.75 55.81
N SER A 158 69.97 -49.28 56.42
CA SER A 158 70.06 -47.92 56.98
C SER A 158 69.89 -46.83 55.92
N ALA A 159 70.33 -47.07 54.68
CA ALA A 159 70.12 -46.16 53.56
C ALA A 159 68.63 -46.03 53.20
N SER A 160 67.86 -47.13 53.20
CA SER A 160 66.41 -47.10 52.99
C SER A 160 65.68 -46.40 54.13
N LEU A 161 66.06 -46.66 55.39
CA LEU A 161 65.49 -45.97 56.54
C LEU A 161 65.72 -44.45 56.46
N THR A 162 66.91 -44.04 56.03
CA THR A 162 67.24 -42.62 55.80
C THR A 162 66.37 -42.03 54.70
N ALA A 163 66.16 -42.75 53.59
CA ALA A 163 65.31 -42.29 52.50
C ALA A 163 63.84 -42.13 52.92
N ILE A 164 63.31 -43.08 53.69
CA ILE A 164 61.96 -43.03 54.26
C ILE A 164 61.84 -41.87 55.23
N PHE A 165 62.84 -41.65 56.08
CA PHE A 165 62.86 -40.51 57.01
C PHE A 165 62.80 -39.16 56.28
N PHE A 166 63.64 -38.95 55.26
CA PHE A 166 63.61 -37.73 54.46
C PHE A 166 62.31 -37.60 53.63
N SER A 167 61.74 -38.72 53.16
CA SER A 167 60.44 -38.73 52.49
C SER A 167 59.29 -38.28 53.42
N ALA A 168 59.25 -38.81 54.64
CA ALA A 168 58.28 -38.41 55.66
C ALA A 168 58.46 -36.94 56.04
N LEU A 169 59.71 -36.50 56.23
CA LEU A 169 60.03 -35.12 56.54
C LEU A 169 59.60 -34.16 55.41
N LEU A 170 59.91 -34.47 54.15
CA LEU A 170 59.45 -33.68 53.00
C LEU A 170 57.93 -33.65 52.89
N THR A 171 57.25 -34.76 53.21
CA THR A 171 55.78 -34.82 53.19
C THR A 171 55.18 -33.85 54.22
N ILE A 172 55.74 -33.81 55.44
CA ILE A 172 55.34 -32.85 56.47
C ILE A 172 55.61 -31.42 56.01
N PHE A 173 56.79 -31.14 55.43
CA PHE A 173 57.11 -29.83 54.88
C PHE A 173 56.17 -29.40 53.75
N ASN A 174 55.81 -30.32 52.85
CA ASN A 174 54.85 -30.05 51.77
C ASN A 174 53.45 -29.72 52.31
N TRP A 175 53.06 -30.35 53.42
CA TRP A 175 51.81 -30.09 54.11
C TRP A 175 51.81 -28.71 54.82
N ILE A 176 52.87 -28.38 55.57
CA ILE A 176 53.01 -27.07 56.24
C ILE A 176 53.08 -25.93 55.20
N PHE A 177 53.91 -26.09 54.17
CA PHE A 177 54.07 -25.13 53.08
C PHE A 177 53.17 -25.52 51.91
N ASN A 178 51.85 -25.46 52.14
CA ASN A 178 50.85 -25.82 51.16
C ASN A 178 50.78 -24.77 50.04
N LEU A 179 51.45 -25.06 48.91
CA LEU A 179 51.47 -24.17 47.74
C LEU A 179 50.10 -24.03 47.07
N ASN A 180 49.25 -25.08 47.10
CA ASN A 180 47.92 -25.00 46.48
C ASN A 180 47.07 -23.90 47.14
N LEU A 181 47.10 -23.80 48.47
CA LEU A 181 46.35 -22.78 49.20
C LEU A 181 46.82 -21.37 48.84
N VAL A 182 48.13 -21.14 48.83
CA VAL A 182 48.67 -19.81 48.53
C VAL A 182 48.50 -19.46 47.04
N LYS A 183 48.64 -20.45 46.14
CA LYS A 183 48.34 -20.29 44.72
C LYS A 183 46.91 -19.81 44.54
N ASN A 184 45.93 -20.52 45.11
CA ASN A 184 44.52 -20.13 44.99
C ASN A 184 44.29 -18.72 45.55
N GLN A 185 44.88 -18.39 46.70
CA GLN A 185 44.79 -17.03 47.26
C GLN A 185 45.37 -15.97 46.32
N LEU A 186 46.50 -16.24 45.66
CA LEU A 186 47.08 -15.35 44.66
C LEU A 186 46.14 -15.18 43.47
N LEU A 187 45.65 -16.28 42.90
CA LEU A 187 44.76 -16.25 41.73
C LEU A 187 43.48 -15.45 42.03
N THR A 188 42.82 -15.72 43.15
CA THR A 188 41.61 -14.98 43.56
C THR A 188 41.91 -13.50 43.82
N SER A 189 43.08 -13.17 44.40
CA SER A 189 43.45 -11.76 44.61
C SER A 189 43.73 -11.02 43.30
N LEU A 190 44.29 -11.72 42.31
CA LEU A 190 44.51 -11.17 40.96
C LEU A 190 43.20 -10.95 40.24
N GLU A 191 42.27 -11.90 40.34
CA GLU A 191 40.92 -11.80 39.78
C GLU A 191 40.15 -10.63 40.40
N ASP A 192 40.14 -10.54 41.74
CA ASP A 192 39.54 -9.42 42.48
C ASP A 192 40.12 -8.06 42.05
N TYR A 193 41.44 -7.97 41.88
CA TYR A 193 42.08 -6.76 41.37
C TYR A 193 41.63 -6.42 39.94
N LEU A 194 41.63 -7.41 39.05
CA LEU A 194 41.27 -7.17 37.65
C LEU A 194 39.83 -6.75 37.49
N ASP A 195 38.90 -7.46 38.12
CA ASP A 195 37.46 -7.23 37.91
C ASP A 195 36.95 -6.01 38.70
N ASN A 196 37.47 -5.76 39.92
CA ASN A 196 36.96 -4.67 40.77
C ASN A 196 37.78 -3.38 40.72
N ILE A 197 39.08 -3.43 40.40
CA ILE A 197 39.94 -2.23 40.38
C ILE A 197 40.29 -1.84 38.95
N TYR A 198 40.76 -2.79 38.12
CA TYR A 198 41.27 -2.47 36.79
C TYR A 198 40.16 -2.35 35.73
N GLN A 199 39.20 -3.27 35.68
CA GLN A 199 38.12 -3.28 34.69
C GLN A 199 37.34 -1.95 34.63
N PRO A 200 36.97 -1.30 35.75
CA PRO A 200 36.29 -0.01 35.72
C PRO A 200 37.15 1.14 35.17
N THR A 201 38.49 1.01 35.18
CA THR A 201 39.39 2.04 34.63
C THR A 201 39.49 2.00 33.11
N ILE A 202 38.94 0.96 32.47
CA ILE A 202 38.93 0.80 31.01
C ILE A 202 37.60 1.37 30.47
N PRO A 203 37.60 2.59 29.88
CA PRO A 203 36.36 3.24 29.43
C PRO A 203 35.72 2.51 28.23
N GLY A 204 34.39 2.40 28.22
CA GLY A 204 33.58 1.96 27.07
C GLY A 204 33.65 0.46 26.75
N HIS A 205 34.13 -0.36 27.68
CA HIS A 205 34.41 -1.77 27.41
C HIS A 205 33.79 -2.73 28.42
N THR A 206 32.85 -2.26 29.25
CA THR A 206 31.93 -3.22 29.87
C THR A 206 31.06 -3.83 28.77
N PRO A 207 30.66 -5.10 28.90
CA PRO A 207 29.72 -5.72 27.96
C PRO A 207 28.41 -4.91 27.82
N ILE A 208 28.02 -4.21 28.90
CA ILE A 208 26.85 -3.33 28.93
C ILE A 208 27.10 -2.09 28.08
N ASP A 209 28.24 -1.40 28.22
CA ASP A 209 28.55 -0.22 27.40
C ASP A 209 28.54 -0.56 25.90
N LYS A 210 29.18 -1.69 25.52
CA LYS A 210 29.17 -2.17 24.13
C LYS A 210 27.76 -2.49 23.64
N ALA A 211 26.90 -3.04 24.50
CA ALA A 211 25.50 -3.33 24.16
C ALA A 211 24.67 -2.05 24.04
N VAL A 212 24.89 -1.07 24.92
CA VAL A 212 24.25 0.25 24.87
C VAL A 212 24.68 1.00 23.61
N ASP A 213 25.98 1.03 23.28
CA ASP A 213 26.47 1.66 22.06
C ASP A 213 25.88 1.02 20.80
N ARG A 214 25.84 -0.32 20.74
CA ARG A 214 25.15 -1.03 19.65
C ARG A 214 23.67 -0.66 19.59
N LEU A 215 22.97 -0.64 20.71
CA LEU A 215 21.55 -0.29 20.77
C LEU A 215 21.31 1.13 20.31
N VAL A 216 22.13 2.09 20.73
CA VAL A 216 22.04 3.50 20.33
C VAL A 216 22.24 3.65 18.83
N ASN A 217 23.25 2.97 18.26
CA ASN A 217 23.50 2.98 16.82
C ASN A 217 22.31 2.38 16.06
N GLU A 218 21.80 1.23 16.48
CA GLU A 218 20.69 0.57 15.80
C GLU A 218 19.39 1.34 15.93
N PHE A 219 19.18 2.00 17.07
CA PHE A 219 18.03 2.87 17.28
C PHE A 219 18.13 4.14 16.44
N SER A 220 19.33 4.71 16.28
CA SER A 220 19.58 5.85 15.40
C SER A 220 19.30 5.48 13.94
N ASP A 221 19.82 4.34 13.47
CA ASP A 221 19.57 3.83 12.12
C ASP A 221 18.09 3.53 11.88
N PHE A 222 17.42 2.94 12.88
CA PHE A 222 15.98 2.74 12.86
C PHE A 222 15.24 4.07 12.72
N LEU A 223 15.55 5.08 13.53
CA LEU A 223 14.89 6.40 13.47
C LEU A 223 15.14 7.09 12.13
N TYR A 224 16.34 6.99 11.57
CA TYR A 224 16.67 7.53 10.26
C TYR A 224 15.83 6.87 9.15
N ARG A 225 15.82 5.53 9.11
CA ARG A 225 15.03 4.76 8.14
C ARG A 225 13.53 4.98 8.31
N PHE A 226 13.06 5.01 9.56
CA PHE A 226 11.67 5.29 9.88
C PHE A 226 11.26 6.68 9.38
N GLY A 227 12.07 7.70 9.65
CA GLY A 227 11.83 9.06 9.18
C GLY A 227 11.73 9.13 7.65
N ASP A 228 12.64 8.47 6.94
CA ASP A 228 12.65 8.46 5.47
C ASP A 228 11.45 7.69 4.89
N THR A 229 11.14 6.51 5.43
CA THR A 229 9.99 5.69 4.99
C THR A 229 8.65 6.39 5.27
N VAL A 230 8.50 7.02 6.44
CA VAL A 230 7.30 7.78 6.77
C VAL A 230 7.18 9.01 5.88
N ARG A 231 8.29 9.73 5.63
CA ARG A 231 8.30 10.87 4.72
C ARG A 231 7.86 10.45 3.31
N GLU A 232 8.42 9.36 2.78
CA GLU A 232 8.07 8.83 1.46
C GLU A 232 6.60 8.39 1.39
N ALA A 233 6.10 7.67 2.40
CA ALA A 233 4.70 7.24 2.45
C ALA A 233 3.72 8.42 2.54
N VAL A 234 4.08 9.46 3.30
CA VAL A 234 3.29 10.69 3.42
C VAL A 234 3.35 11.49 2.11
N GLU A 235 4.53 11.71 1.53
CA GLU A 235 4.69 12.42 0.26
C GLU A 235 3.94 11.71 -0.88
N SER A 236 4.01 10.38 -0.96
CA SER A 236 3.30 9.60 -1.96
C SER A 236 1.78 9.66 -1.78
N SER A 237 1.27 9.43 -0.56
CA SER A 237 -0.19 9.34 -0.33
C SER A 237 -0.89 10.70 -0.31
N LEU A 238 -0.26 11.74 0.27
CA LEU A 238 -0.80 13.09 0.26
C LEU A 238 -0.55 13.79 -1.07
N GLY A 239 0.60 13.58 -1.71
CA GLY A 239 0.91 14.21 -2.99
C GLY A 239 -0.12 13.86 -4.07
N GLU A 240 -0.47 12.58 -4.19
CA GLU A 240 -1.47 12.11 -5.15
C GLU A 240 -2.88 12.66 -4.82
N LYS A 241 -3.29 12.62 -3.55
CA LYS A 241 -4.59 13.17 -3.14
C LYS A 241 -4.68 14.69 -3.25
N ILE A 242 -3.59 15.42 -3.03
CA ILE A 242 -3.57 16.88 -3.21
C ILE A 242 -3.78 17.21 -4.69
N GLN A 243 -3.15 16.46 -5.60
CA GLN A 243 -3.36 16.66 -7.03
C GLN A 243 -4.81 16.35 -7.44
N GLU A 244 -5.39 15.26 -6.92
CA GLU A 244 -6.82 14.92 -7.14
C GLU A 244 -7.76 16.04 -6.64
N ILE A 245 -7.48 16.64 -5.47
CA ILE A 245 -8.24 17.78 -4.94
C ILE A 245 -8.11 19.01 -5.84
N ILE A 246 -6.91 19.31 -6.34
CA ILE A 246 -6.67 20.42 -7.27
C ILE A 246 -7.51 20.23 -8.54
N ASP A 247 -7.46 19.04 -9.14
CA ASP A 247 -8.19 18.72 -10.36
C ASP A 247 -9.71 18.79 -10.14
N LEU A 248 -10.22 18.25 -9.03
CA LEU A 248 -11.63 18.34 -8.65
C LEU A 248 -12.08 19.79 -8.46
N ASN A 249 -11.24 20.64 -7.84
CA ASN A 249 -11.56 22.04 -7.63
C ASN A 249 -11.59 22.82 -8.96
N GLN A 250 -10.68 22.51 -9.88
CA GLN A 250 -10.67 23.09 -11.22
C GLN A 250 -11.90 22.67 -12.05
N GLN A 251 -12.31 21.40 -11.95
CA GLN A 251 -13.56 20.91 -12.55
C GLN A 251 -14.79 21.59 -11.92
N ALA A 252 -14.84 21.70 -10.60
CA ALA A 252 -15.92 22.38 -9.88
C ALA A 252 -16.02 23.86 -10.28
N SER A 253 -14.89 24.56 -10.41
CA SER A 253 -14.83 25.95 -10.89
C SER A 253 -15.35 26.08 -12.32
N THR A 254 -14.97 25.15 -13.21
CA THR A 254 -15.45 25.11 -14.60
C THR A 254 -16.95 24.86 -14.65
N LEU A 255 -17.46 23.89 -13.88
CA LEU A 255 -18.87 23.58 -13.79
C LEU A 255 -19.66 24.77 -13.22
N ALA A 256 -19.16 25.43 -12.17
CA ALA A 256 -19.77 26.62 -11.62
C ALA A 256 -19.87 27.75 -12.66
N THR A 257 -18.81 27.93 -13.46
CA THR A 257 -18.81 28.89 -14.57
C THR A 257 -19.86 28.53 -15.62
N GLN A 258 -19.95 27.26 -16.02
CA GLN A 258 -20.95 26.78 -16.98
C GLN A 258 -22.39 26.97 -16.47
N VAL A 259 -22.64 26.66 -15.20
CA VAL A 259 -23.96 26.88 -14.57
C VAL A 259 -24.30 28.37 -14.58
N TYR A 260 -23.35 29.23 -14.22
CA TYR A 260 -23.54 30.69 -14.25
C TYR A 260 -23.85 31.20 -15.66
N THR A 261 -23.09 30.78 -16.69
CA THR A 261 -23.33 31.20 -18.08
C THR A 261 -24.65 30.67 -18.62
N ASN A 262 -24.99 29.41 -18.35
CA ASN A 262 -26.25 28.81 -18.78
C ASN A 262 -27.43 29.50 -18.11
N PHE A 263 -27.35 29.77 -16.81
CA PHE A 263 -28.38 30.49 -16.07
C PHE A 263 -28.58 31.92 -16.60
N GLN A 264 -27.49 32.64 -16.87
CA GLN A 264 -27.55 33.97 -17.47
C GLN A 264 -28.19 33.94 -18.87
N SER A 265 -27.84 32.95 -19.70
CA SER A 265 -28.43 32.78 -21.04
C SER A 265 -29.94 32.47 -20.97
N SER A 266 -30.34 31.57 -20.07
CA SER A 266 -31.74 31.23 -19.83
C SER A 266 -32.53 32.42 -19.29
N SER A 267 -31.96 33.19 -18.35
CA SER A 267 -32.56 34.42 -17.84
C SER A 267 -32.76 35.46 -18.96
N SER A 268 -31.75 35.66 -19.81
CA SER A 268 -31.86 36.58 -20.96
C SER A 268 -32.92 36.14 -21.97
N THR A 269 -33.03 34.83 -22.23
CA THR A 269 -34.04 34.26 -23.11
C THR A 269 -35.43 34.41 -22.51
N MET A 270 -35.57 34.16 -21.20
CA MET A 270 -36.83 34.33 -20.47
C MET A 270 -37.28 35.79 -20.42
N ALA A 271 -36.36 36.74 -20.21
CA ALA A 271 -36.65 38.17 -20.27
C ALA A 271 -37.13 38.57 -21.67
N ARG A 272 -36.47 38.06 -22.73
CA ARG A 272 -36.92 38.28 -24.11
C ARG A 272 -38.31 37.68 -24.36
N SER A 273 -38.55 36.43 -23.98
CA SER A 273 -39.86 35.78 -24.11
C SER A 273 -40.95 36.51 -23.33
N SER A 274 -40.65 37.03 -22.15
CA SER A 274 -41.58 37.82 -21.35
C SER A 274 -41.95 39.13 -22.06
N ASN A 275 -40.98 39.79 -22.70
CA ASN A 275 -41.22 40.99 -23.49
C ASN A 275 -42.07 40.71 -24.75
N GLU A 276 -41.77 39.62 -25.47
CA GLU A 276 -42.57 39.17 -26.62
C GLU A 276 -44.01 38.79 -26.20
N MET A 277 -44.16 38.16 -25.03
CA MET A 277 -45.47 37.84 -24.48
C MET A 277 -46.24 39.12 -24.13
N GLN A 278 -45.58 40.12 -23.53
CA GLN A 278 -46.19 41.42 -23.26
C GLN A 278 -46.66 42.10 -24.56
N HIS A 279 -45.84 42.06 -25.61
CA HIS A 279 -46.22 42.58 -26.93
C HIS A 279 -47.41 41.82 -27.54
N SER A 280 -47.43 40.50 -27.40
CA SER A 280 -48.54 39.64 -27.85
C SER A 280 -49.84 39.95 -27.10
N ILE A 281 -49.77 40.19 -25.79
CA ILE A 281 -50.91 40.62 -24.96
C ILE A 281 -51.47 41.94 -25.47
N VAL A 282 -50.62 42.96 -25.69
CA VAL A 282 -51.06 44.26 -26.21
C VAL A 282 -51.70 44.12 -27.60
N THR A 283 -51.12 43.30 -28.47
CA THR A 283 -51.69 43.02 -29.80
C THR A 283 -53.06 42.35 -29.70
N PHE A 284 -53.22 41.41 -28.76
CA PHE A 284 -54.49 40.74 -28.51
C PHE A 284 -55.56 41.68 -27.93
N GLU A 285 -55.19 42.55 -26.99
CA GLU A 285 -56.09 43.60 -26.47
C GLU A 285 -56.60 44.51 -27.58
N ASN A 286 -55.71 44.93 -28.50
CA ASN A 286 -56.08 45.72 -29.66
C ASN A 286 -57.04 44.97 -30.61
N ALA A 287 -56.81 43.67 -30.82
CA ALA A 287 -57.69 42.83 -31.62
C ALA A 287 -59.09 42.70 -31.00
N ILE A 288 -59.18 42.50 -29.67
CA ILE A 288 -60.46 42.48 -28.94
C ILE A 288 -61.17 43.83 -29.06
N ALA A 289 -60.44 44.94 -28.90
CA ALA A 289 -61.03 46.28 -29.03
C ALA A 289 -61.59 46.52 -30.45
N SER A 290 -60.87 46.07 -31.48
CA SER A 290 -61.35 46.13 -32.87
C SER A 290 -62.60 45.26 -33.08
N LEU A 291 -62.60 44.02 -32.56
CA LEU A 291 -63.75 43.12 -32.64
C LEU A 291 -65.00 43.77 -32.00
N ASN A 292 -64.86 44.34 -30.80
CA ASN A 292 -65.94 45.04 -30.11
C ASN A 292 -66.49 46.21 -30.92
N ARG A 293 -65.63 46.99 -31.59
CA ARG A 293 -66.08 48.07 -32.51
C ARG A 293 -66.86 47.52 -33.69
N THR A 294 -66.40 46.43 -34.30
CA THR A 294 -67.08 45.77 -35.42
C THR A 294 -68.46 45.26 -34.99
N VAL A 295 -68.55 44.59 -33.84
CA VAL A 295 -69.82 44.11 -33.27
C VAL A 295 -70.79 45.27 -33.04
N ASN A 296 -70.33 46.36 -32.42
CA ASN A 296 -71.17 47.54 -32.20
C ASN A 296 -71.65 48.18 -33.52
N THR A 297 -70.80 48.24 -34.54
CA THR A 297 -71.15 48.79 -35.85
C THR A 297 -72.16 47.91 -36.58
N PHE A 298 -72.01 46.58 -36.47
CA PHE A 298 -72.95 45.62 -37.01
C PHE A 298 -74.31 45.74 -36.33
N GLU A 299 -74.35 45.80 -35.00
CA GLU A 299 -75.57 45.99 -34.22
C GLU A 299 -76.30 47.28 -34.61
N GLN A 300 -75.58 48.41 -34.73
CA GLN A 300 -76.15 49.67 -35.21
C GLN A 300 -76.71 49.57 -36.63
N SER A 301 -76.00 48.87 -37.52
CA SER A 301 -76.45 48.68 -38.91
C SER A 301 -77.71 47.82 -38.98
N PHE A 302 -77.78 46.77 -38.15
CA PHE A 302 -78.95 45.91 -38.04
C PHE A 302 -80.15 46.66 -37.46
N GLN A 303 -79.96 47.46 -36.42
CA GLN A 303 -81.02 48.31 -35.87
C GLN A 303 -81.51 49.37 -36.86
N ARG A 304 -80.61 49.98 -37.65
CA ARG A 304 -81.00 50.90 -38.75
C ARG A 304 -81.81 50.18 -39.83
N TRP A 305 -81.42 48.96 -40.19
CA TRP A 305 -82.16 48.15 -41.16
C TRP A 305 -83.57 47.81 -40.64
N GLN A 306 -83.71 47.38 -39.39
CA GLN A 306 -85.02 47.10 -38.78
C GLN A 306 -85.92 48.34 -38.67
N ARG A 307 -85.36 49.51 -38.36
CA ARG A 307 -86.14 50.76 -38.25
C ARG A 307 -86.45 51.41 -39.60
N SER A 308 -85.72 51.04 -40.65
CA SER A 308 -86.00 51.56 -41.98
C SER A 308 -87.29 50.93 -42.50
N ASN A 309 -88.11 51.68 -43.24
CA ASN A 309 -89.26 51.09 -43.96
C ASN A 309 -88.80 50.21 -45.14
N ILE A 310 -87.52 49.79 -45.21
CA ILE A 310 -87.00 48.94 -46.28
C ILE A 310 -87.69 47.58 -46.29
N PRO A 311 -87.85 46.86 -45.16
CA PRO A 311 -88.58 45.59 -45.14
C PRO A 311 -90.03 45.76 -45.61
N ASP A 312 -90.72 46.79 -45.11
CA ASP A 312 -92.11 47.07 -45.47
C ASP A 312 -92.25 47.49 -46.94
N LYS A 313 -91.36 48.34 -47.46
CA LYS A 313 -91.35 48.74 -48.88
C LYS A 313 -91.01 47.59 -49.81
N LEU A 314 -90.14 46.66 -49.38
CA LEU A 314 -89.85 45.47 -50.15
C LEU A 314 -91.09 44.56 -50.20
N LEU A 315 -91.77 44.39 -49.07
CA LEU A 315 -93.03 43.65 -49.01
C LEU A 315 -94.11 44.30 -49.90
N GLU A 316 -94.27 45.63 -49.82
CA GLU A 316 -95.18 46.40 -50.68
C GLU A 316 -94.83 46.31 -52.17
N ALA A 317 -93.54 46.36 -52.52
CA ALA A 317 -93.10 46.16 -53.89
C ALA A 317 -93.42 44.75 -54.38
N THR A 318 -93.25 43.72 -53.54
CA THR A 318 -93.60 42.33 -53.90
C THR A 318 -95.10 42.14 -54.11
N THR A 319 -95.95 42.72 -53.25
CA THR A 319 -97.41 42.65 -53.42
C THR A 319 -97.88 43.41 -54.65
N ASN A 320 -97.31 44.58 -54.94
CA ASN A 320 -97.62 45.35 -56.15
C ASN A 320 -97.25 44.58 -57.44
N VAL A 321 -96.12 43.86 -57.46
CA VAL A 321 -95.76 43.00 -58.59
C VAL A 321 -96.81 41.89 -58.78
N SER A 322 -97.26 41.24 -57.71
CA SER A 322 -98.31 40.21 -57.80
C SER A 322 -99.65 40.75 -58.30
N ILE A 323 -100.06 41.95 -57.87
CA ILE A 323 -101.30 42.60 -58.34
C ILE A 323 -101.19 42.93 -59.84
N ASN A 324 -100.06 43.48 -60.28
CA ASN A 324 -99.86 43.80 -61.69
C ASN A 324 -99.84 42.54 -62.56
N GLN A 325 -99.25 41.44 -62.10
CA GLN A 325 -99.34 40.15 -62.80
C GLN A 325 -100.79 39.69 -63.00
N GLN A 326 -101.67 39.82 -62.00
CA GLN A 326 -103.09 39.49 -62.15
C GLN A 326 -103.79 40.36 -63.20
N LYS A 327 -103.54 41.69 -63.18
CA LYS A 327 -104.09 42.61 -64.19
C LYS A 327 -103.65 42.25 -65.61
N TYR A 328 -102.39 41.85 -65.80
CA TYR A 328 -101.91 41.39 -67.10
C TYR A 328 -102.62 40.12 -67.57
N ILE A 329 -102.91 39.18 -66.67
CA ILE A 329 -103.66 37.95 -67.00
C ILE A 329 -105.11 38.27 -67.42
N GLU A 330 -105.79 39.20 -66.73
CA GLU A 330 -107.14 39.64 -67.12
C GLU A 330 -107.15 40.35 -68.47
N ALA A 331 -106.17 41.23 -68.74
CA ALA A 331 -106.04 41.90 -70.03
C ALA A 331 -105.82 40.89 -71.17
N LEU A 332 -104.95 39.89 -70.98
CA LEU A 332 -104.72 38.81 -71.95
C LEU A 332 -106.00 37.99 -72.19
N ARG A 333 -106.78 37.73 -71.15
CA ARG A 333 -108.08 37.06 -71.27
C ARG A 333 -109.06 37.87 -72.12
N ASN A 334 -109.16 39.18 -71.91
CA ASN A 334 -110.04 40.04 -72.70
C ASN A 334 -109.63 40.09 -74.18
N VAL A 335 -108.34 40.21 -74.47
CA VAL A 335 -107.81 40.14 -75.86
C VAL A 335 -108.15 38.80 -76.52
N SER A 336 -108.04 37.69 -75.78
CA SER A 336 -108.38 36.37 -76.33
C SER A 336 -109.85 36.24 -76.73
N ILE A 337 -110.76 36.89 -76.00
CA ILE A 337 -112.19 36.91 -76.31
C ILE A 337 -112.45 37.73 -77.58
N SER A 338 -111.86 38.94 -77.70
CA SER A 338 -112.01 39.79 -78.88
C SER A 338 -111.41 39.17 -80.15
N LEU A 339 -110.31 38.41 -80.04
CA LEU A 339 -109.75 37.66 -81.18
C LEU A 339 -110.70 36.55 -81.67
N ALA A 340 -111.41 35.89 -80.76
CA ALA A 340 -112.39 34.85 -81.10
C ALA A 340 -113.62 35.43 -81.83
N GLU A 341 -114.03 36.65 -81.50
CA GLU A 341 -115.12 37.36 -82.18
C GLU A 341 -114.71 37.82 -83.60
N ALA A 342 -113.46 38.26 -83.79
CA ALA A 342 -112.93 38.67 -85.09
C ALA A 342 -112.84 37.50 -86.11
N ALA A 343 -112.69 36.26 -85.64
CA ALA A 343 -112.61 35.07 -86.50
C ALA A 343 -113.92 34.71 -87.22
N ASN A 344 -115.07 35.31 -86.85
CA ASN A 344 -116.36 35.06 -87.51
C ASN A 344 -116.68 36.00 -88.69
N PHE A 345 -115.89 37.07 -88.89
CA PHE A 345 -116.06 38.01 -90.02
C PHE A 345 -115.92 37.40 -91.43
N PRO A 346 -115.02 36.41 -91.69
CA PRO A 346 -114.88 35.84 -93.03
C PRO A 346 -116.14 35.13 -93.53
N LYS A 347 -116.86 34.44 -92.63
CA LYS A 347 -118.12 33.74 -92.98
C LYS A 347 -119.24 34.68 -93.41
N THR A 348 -119.26 35.91 -92.87
CA THR A 348 -120.28 36.90 -93.19
C THR A 348 -120.06 37.49 -94.58
N ILE A 349 -118.81 37.67 -95.00
CA ILE A 349 -118.45 38.16 -96.34
C ILE A 349 -118.82 37.14 -97.43
N GLU A 350 -118.54 35.86 -97.19
CA GLU A 350 -118.86 34.77 -98.15
C GLU A 350 -120.36 34.63 -98.42
N THR A 351 -121.20 34.97 -97.42
CA THR A 351 -122.66 34.91 -97.55
C THR A 351 -123.19 36.08 -98.40
N ILE A 352 -122.59 37.27 -98.28
CA ILE A 352 -122.98 38.46 -99.05
C ILE A 352 -122.59 38.32 -100.52
N GLU A 353 -121.41 37.75 -100.82
CA GLU A 353 -121.01 37.45 -102.20
C GLU A 353 -122.00 36.50 -102.90
N SER A 354 -122.50 35.49 -102.18
CA SER A 354 -123.49 34.55 -102.71
C SER A 354 -124.82 35.23 -103.06
N GLU A 355 -125.33 36.14 -102.23
CA GLU A 355 -126.56 36.88 -102.50
C GLU A 355 -126.42 37.85 -103.68
N LEU A 356 -125.25 38.49 -103.83
CA LEU A 356 -124.98 39.41 -104.94
C LEU A 356 -124.97 38.68 -106.30
N ALA A 357 -124.39 37.48 -106.34
CA ALA A 357 -124.32 36.65 -107.55
C ALA A 357 -125.72 36.20 -108.03
N VAL A 358 -126.61 35.83 -107.10
CA VAL A 358 -128.00 35.45 -107.41
C VAL A 358 -128.78 36.64 -107.97
N THR A 359 -128.56 37.83 -107.42
CA THR A 359 -129.27 39.05 -107.86
C THR A 359 -128.88 39.47 -109.28
N ASN A 360 -127.60 39.33 -109.64
CA ASN A 360 -127.12 39.58 -111.00
C ASN A 360 -127.71 38.59 -112.03
N GLN A 361 -127.82 37.31 -111.69
CA GLN A 361 -128.48 36.33 -112.57
C GLN A 361 -129.95 36.67 -112.86
N ILE A 362 -130.66 37.25 -111.88
CA ILE A 362 -132.06 37.67 -112.06
C ILE A 362 -132.15 38.89 -112.98
N LEU A 363 -131.21 39.84 -112.85
CA LEU A 363 -131.13 41.03 -113.71
C LEU A 363 -130.82 40.67 -115.17
N GLU A 364 -129.91 39.72 -115.41
CA GLU A 364 -129.59 39.25 -116.77
C GLU A 364 -130.79 38.59 -117.46
N ARG A 365 -131.56 37.76 -116.73
CA ARG A 365 -132.78 37.13 -117.26
C ARG A 365 -133.90 38.12 -117.59
N LEU A 366 -134.03 39.21 -116.84
CA LEU A 366 -134.99 40.28 -117.13
C LEU A 366 -134.59 41.06 -118.38
N LEU A 367 -133.29 41.30 -118.57
CA LEU A 367 -132.76 41.97 -119.76
C LEU A 367 -132.93 41.13 -121.03
N GLU A 368 -132.73 39.81 -120.95
CA GLU A 368 -132.88 38.91 -122.10
C GLU A 368 -134.33 38.86 -122.62
N THR A 369 -135.33 38.92 -121.74
CA THR A 369 -136.72 38.68 -122.17
C THR A 369 -137.40 39.93 -122.70
N LEU A 370 -137.14 41.11 -122.12
CA LEU A 370 -137.59 42.41 -122.68
C LEU A 370 -137.09 42.63 -124.12
N THR A 371 -135.96 42.01 -124.48
CA THR A 371 -135.35 42.11 -125.80
C THR A 371 -136.10 41.30 -126.87
N ASN A 372 -136.83 40.24 -126.49
CA ASN A 372 -137.57 39.40 -127.45
C ASN A 372 -138.94 39.96 -127.87
N ASP A 373 -139.45 41.00 -127.21
CA ASP A 373 -140.79 41.57 -127.50
C ASP A 373 -140.77 42.71 -128.55
N LEU A 374 -139.60 43.24 -128.97
CA LEU A 374 -139.55 44.53 -129.69
C LEU A 374 -138.85 44.56 -131.06
N PHE A 375 -138.02 43.59 -131.46
CA PHE A 375 -137.35 43.60 -132.79
C PHE A 375 -137.06 42.19 -133.33
N PRO A 376 -137.75 41.72 -134.40
CA PRO A 376 -137.40 40.48 -135.11
C PRO A 376 -136.34 40.80 -136.17
N ASP A 377 -135.29 39.98 -136.25
CA ASP A 377 -134.19 40.07 -137.21
C ASP A 377 -133.29 41.31 -137.13
N LYS A 378 -132.24 41.25 -136.29
CA LYS A 378 -130.85 41.32 -136.77
C LYS A 378 -129.80 41.24 -135.65
N TYR A 379 -128.75 40.54 -136.04
CA TYR A 379 -127.38 40.48 -135.52
C TYR A 379 -126.74 41.81 -135.07
N LEU A 380 -125.70 41.61 -134.22
CA LEU A 380 -124.51 42.44 -133.87
C LEU A 380 -124.62 43.41 -132.68
N PRO A 381 -123.49 43.81 -132.03
CA PRO A 381 -122.13 43.26 -132.04
C PRO A 381 -121.47 43.09 -130.66
N SER A 382 -120.33 42.41 -130.72
CA SER A 382 -119.27 42.19 -129.74
C SER A 382 -118.58 43.44 -129.13
N GLN A 383 -118.17 43.27 -127.86
CA GLN A 383 -117.11 43.94 -127.09
C GLN A 383 -117.35 45.31 -126.43
N LEU A 384 -117.07 45.37 -125.11
CA LEU A 384 -116.28 46.39 -124.37
C LEU A 384 -116.27 46.09 -122.84
N PRO A 385 -115.34 46.62 -122.00
CA PRO A 385 -113.98 46.15 -121.76
C PRO A 385 -113.70 45.72 -120.30
N GLN A 386 -112.54 45.08 -120.09
CA GLN A 386 -111.97 44.79 -118.76
C GLN A 386 -111.31 46.02 -118.12
N ILE A 387 -111.39 46.13 -116.79
CA ILE A 387 -110.59 47.04 -115.96
C ILE A 387 -110.00 46.20 -114.82
N GLU A 388 -108.77 45.75 -115.05
CA GLU A 388 -107.76 45.60 -114.00
C GLU A 388 -107.05 46.95 -113.83
N ASP A 389 -106.44 47.14 -112.65
CA ASP A 389 -105.63 48.28 -112.17
C ASP A 389 -106.37 49.50 -111.58
N PHE A 390 -106.71 49.38 -110.28
CA PHE A 390 -106.27 50.36 -109.28
C PHE A 390 -105.83 49.61 -108.01
N LEU A 391 -104.58 49.16 -108.06
CA LEU A 391 -103.69 48.91 -106.93
C LEU A 391 -103.74 50.11 -105.96
N GLU A 392 -103.83 49.85 -104.64
CA GLU A 392 -102.68 49.87 -103.72
C GLU A 392 -103.19 49.84 -102.28
N ILE A 393 -102.88 48.72 -101.64
CA ILE A 393 -103.08 48.38 -100.24
C ILE A 393 -101.69 48.45 -99.58
N ASN A 394 -101.68 48.82 -98.30
CA ASN A 394 -100.59 48.73 -97.29
C ASN A 394 -99.54 49.87 -97.32
N GLU A 395 -99.12 50.44 -96.19
CA GLU A 395 -99.05 49.90 -94.82
C GLU A 395 -99.10 51.01 -93.76
#